data_AF-A0A9E2Q8Z5-F1
#
_entry.id   AF-A0A9E2Q8Z5-F1
#
_cell.length_a   1.000
_cell.length_b   1.000
_cell.length_c   1.000
_cell.angle_alpha   90.00
_cell.angle_beta   90.00
_cell.angle_gamma   90.00
#
_symmetry.space_group_name_H-M   'P 1'
#
loop_
_entity.id
_entity.type
_entity.pdbx_description
1 polymer ?
#
loop_
_entity_poly.entity_id
_entity_poly.type
_entity_poly.pdbx_seq_one_letter_code
_entity_poly.pdbx_strand_id
1 'polypeptide(L)'
;MKDYIFFWGCIIPGRLPFLEKSMRMVLEKLGVRFREAEGFTCCPEKFLIETFSEEAWLLTAARNLAIAERENCDLLVACNGCYATFQSVVSGFYSSSRLRREVEERLARVGIKYSFNTSVHHLVEVLHDSIGPEVIERRLEKPLDGMKIAVHYGCQLLRPSPMVRLDDPQRPRKLDRLVECLGATSLEYNSKLDCCGEALARSGQPEESMASARLKLLEVNQLGADAIVVVCPACFLQFDTQQTFIQKQKEDLHVPIFYYTELLGLALGLDPGEMGLDMHRVGTQRFFDTWAEIERVKALVPPEFDRDAMRTCVACESCSTDCPVTQVVDDFVPHDILRSILDGGIDEVVNGDDIWKCLECGTCRELCPNSFGMVKVFKKAKRMALDKGKEPPETRQGIEMFEKSGVLGTVRKRARSKLGLGEVARPGGEELSRLLRDTFTGKDE
;
A
#
# COMPACT_ATOMS: atom_id res chain seq x y z
N MET A 1 -26.74 -2.27 2.71
CA MET A 1 -25.66 -2.63 3.66
C MET A 1 -26.31 -3.17 4.92
N LYS A 2 -25.70 -4.19 5.54
CA LYS A 2 -26.12 -4.68 6.85
C LYS A 2 -25.93 -3.60 7.91
N ASP A 3 -26.78 -3.59 8.92
CA ASP A 3 -26.60 -2.77 10.11
C ASP A 3 -25.84 -3.59 11.16
N TYR A 4 -24.88 -2.97 11.83
CA TYR A 4 -24.07 -3.62 12.86
C TYR A 4 -24.34 -3.04 14.25
N ILE A 5 -24.07 -3.83 15.28
CA ILE A 5 -23.84 -3.33 16.64
C ILE A 5 -22.35 -3.36 16.92
N PHE A 6 -21.78 -2.21 17.22
CA PHE A 6 -20.35 -2.07 17.44
C PHE A 6 -20.00 -2.41 18.88
N PHE A 7 -19.06 -3.33 19.04
CA PHE A 7 -18.44 -3.65 20.31
C PHE A 7 -17.01 -3.10 20.34
N TRP A 8 -16.81 -2.02 21.09
CA TRP A 8 -15.54 -1.30 21.17
C TRP A 8 -14.47 -2.02 22.03
N GLY A 9 -14.89 -2.99 22.85
CA GLY A 9 -14.01 -3.64 23.81
C GLY A 9 -13.52 -2.68 24.90
N CYS A 10 -12.36 -2.99 25.51
CA CYS A 10 -11.88 -2.24 26.68
C CYS A 10 -10.79 -1.22 26.33
N ILE A 11 -9.87 -1.57 25.41
CA ILE A 11 -8.67 -0.76 25.15
C ILE A 11 -9.01 0.48 24.31
N ILE A 12 -9.86 0.35 23.29
CA ILE A 12 -10.25 1.47 22.43
C ILE A 12 -10.87 2.61 23.26
N PRO A 13 -11.99 2.41 23.97
CA PRO A 13 -12.62 3.51 24.70
C PRO A 13 -11.80 3.94 25.93
N GLY A 14 -11.09 3.01 26.58
CA GLY A 14 -10.41 3.27 27.85
C GLY A 14 -9.01 3.85 27.72
N ARG A 15 -8.32 3.64 26.60
CA ARG A 15 -6.90 4.03 26.43
C ARG A 15 -6.55 4.64 25.09
N LEU A 16 -7.26 4.27 24.02
CA LEU A 16 -6.95 4.71 22.65
C LEU A 16 -8.21 5.31 21.97
N PRO A 17 -8.85 6.35 22.54
CA PRO A 17 -10.12 6.87 22.02
C PRO A 17 -10.00 7.49 20.62
N PHE A 18 -8.81 7.92 20.21
CA PHE A 18 -8.54 8.36 18.84
C PHE A 18 -8.74 7.23 17.81
N LEU A 19 -8.55 5.96 18.20
CA LEU A 19 -8.89 4.84 17.33
C LEU A 19 -10.40 4.71 17.12
N GLU A 20 -11.20 4.97 18.16
CA GLU A 20 -12.65 5.04 18.02
C GLU A 20 -13.03 6.16 17.04
N LYS A 21 -12.45 7.34 17.23
CA LYS A 21 -12.68 8.52 16.38
C LYS A 21 -12.37 8.23 14.92
N SER A 22 -11.21 7.67 14.59
CA SER A 22 -10.84 7.33 13.22
C SER A 22 -11.77 6.28 12.61
N MET A 23 -12.15 5.24 13.38
CA MET A 23 -13.09 4.21 12.91
C MET A 23 -14.46 4.79 12.59
N ARG A 24 -15.02 5.65 13.47
CA ARG A 24 -16.31 6.29 13.22
C ARG A 24 -16.30 7.13 11.94
N MET A 25 -15.28 7.98 11.78
CA MET A 25 -15.17 8.86 10.61
C MET A 25 -15.03 8.06 9.30
N VAL A 26 -14.20 7.01 9.29
CA VAL A 26 -14.04 6.14 8.12
C VAL A 26 -15.34 5.40 7.78
N LEU A 27 -15.99 4.80 8.78
CA LEU A 27 -17.22 4.05 8.56
C LEU A 27 -18.36 4.96 8.08
N GLU A 28 -18.47 6.16 8.62
CA GLU A 28 -19.40 7.19 8.13
C GLU A 28 -19.11 7.57 6.68
N LYS A 29 -17.85 7.87 6.33
CA LYS A 29 -17.43 8.21 4.96
C LYS A 29 -17.66 7.08 3.96
N LEU A 30 -17.61 5.82 4.42
CA LEU A 30 -17.93 4.65 3.59
C LEU A 30 -19.42 4.29 3.57
N GLY A 31 -20.25 4.93 4.42
CA GLY A 31 -21.69 4.69 4.51
C GLY A 31 -22.05 3.41 5.27
N VAL A 32 -21.17 2.91 6.13
CA VAL A 32 -21.44 1.76 7.00
C VAL A 32 -22.24 2.23 8.21
N ARG A 33 -23.42 1.63 8.39
CA ARG A 33 -24.29 1.95 9.53
C ARG A 33 -24.00 1.00 10.68
N PHE A 34 -23.75 1.57 11.85
CA PHE A 34 -23.64 0.82 13.09
C PHE A 34 -24.34 1.56 14.22
N ARG A 35 -24.71 0.81 15.27
CA ARG A 35 -25.31 1.28 16.50
C ARG A 35 -24.50 0.76 17.69
N GLU A 36 -24.83 1.22 18.87
CA GLU A 36 -24.24 0.76 20.12
C GLU A 36 -25.32 0.20 21.01
N ALA A 37 -24.95 -0.78 21.83
CA ALA A 37 -25.84 -1.36 22.82
C ALA A 37 -25.31 -1.05 24.22
N GLU A 38 -26.21 -0.67 25.10
CA GLU A 38 -25.87 -0.46 26.50
C GLU A 38 -25.53 -1.80 27.20
N GLY A 39 -24.62 -1.71 28.15
CA GLY A 39 -24.31 -2.82 29.05
C GLY A 39 -23.31 -3.84 28.52
N PHE A 40 -22.66 -3.64 27.38
CA PHE A 40 -21.46 -4.42 27.03
C PHE A 40 -20.40 -4.31 28.14
N THR A 41 -19.69 -5.41 28.36
CA THR A 41 -18.51 -5.46 29.25
C THR A 41 -17.28 -5.93 28.48
N CYS A 42 -16.29 -6.54 29.15
CA CYS A 42 -15.16 -7.16 28.49
C CYS A 42 -15.61 -8.30 27.57
N CYS A 43 -14.84 -8.56 26.50
CA CYS A 43 -15.10 -9.63 25.53
C CYS A 43 -14.91 -11.05 26.08
N PRO A 44 -14.77 -11.24 27.40
CA PRO A 44 -13.56 -11.62 28.14
C PRO A 44 -12.27 -11.91 27.35
N GLU A 45 -11.15 -11.40 27.86
CA GLU A 45 -9.82 -11.68 27.33
C GLU A 45 -9.42 -13.14 27.66
N LYS A 46 -8.86 -13.83 26.66
CA LYS A 46 -8.62 -15.28 26.70
C LYS A 46 -7.53 -15.65 27.71
N PHE A 47 -6.38 -14.99 27.66
CA PHE A 47 -5.22 -15.33 28.47
C PHE A 47 -5.48 -15.21 29.98
N LEU A 48 -6.23 -14.20 30.42
CA LEU A 48 -6.56 -13.98 31.82
C LEU A 48 -7.83 -14.72 32.23
N ILE A 49 -8.95 -14.51 31.53
CA ILE A 49 -10.27 -14.93 32.03
C ILE A 49 -10.55 -16.40 31.73
N GLU A 50 -10.20 -16.91 30.55
CA GLU A 50 -10.40 -18.34 30.24
C GLU A 50 -9.52 -19.22 31.14
N THR A 51 -8.25 -18.82 31.32
CA THR A 51 -7.32 -19.50 32.25
C THR A 51 -7.84 -19.51 33.69
N PHE A 52 -8.46 -18.41 34.13
CA PHE A 52 -9.08 -18.34 35.45
C PHE A 52 -10.35 -19.21 35.55
N SER A 53 -11.22 -19.14 34.54
CA SER A 53 -12.47 -19.91 34.47
C SER A 53 -13.04 -19.92 33.05
N GLU A 54 -13.01 -21.09 32.39
CA GLU A 54 -13.66 -21.32 31.09
C GLU A 54 -15.16 -20.96 31.12
N GLU A 55 -15.82 -21.25 32.24
CA GLU A 55 -17.24 -20.93 32.42
C GLU A 55 -17.49 -19.42 32.48
N ALA A 56 -16.68 -18.67 33.24
CA ALA A 56 -16.79 -17.22 33.30
C ALA A 56 -16.51 -16.58 31.93
N TRP A 57 -15.52 -17.11 31.21
CA TRP A 57 -15.20 -16.70 29.85
C TRP A 57 -16.38 -16.94 28.89
N LEU A 58 -16.92 -18.15 28.88
CA LEU A 58 -18.04 -18.52 28.02
C LEU A 58 -19.30 -17.70 28.32
N LEU A 59 -19.71 -17.62 29.59
CA LEU A 59 -20.95 -16.94 29.98
C LEU A 59 -20.88 -15.45 29.73
N THR A 60 -19.72 -14.81 29.95
CA THR A 60 -19.58 -13.37 29.70
C THR A 60 -19.60 -13.07 28.20
N ALA A 61 -18.93 -13.89 27.38
CA ALA A 61 -19.00 -13.76 25.93
C ALA A 61 -20.42 -13.98 25.39
N ALA A 62 -21.10 -15.04 25.86
CA ALA A 62 -22.48 -15.35 25.51
C ALA A 62 -23.45 -14.23 25.91
N ARG A 63 -23.26 -13.63 27.09
CA ARG A 63 -24.02 -12.47 27.55
C ARG A 63 -23.92 -11.31 26.55
N ASN A 64 -22.71 -10.98 26.10
CA ASN A 64 -22.52 -9.89 25.14
C ASN A 64 -23.14 -10.25 23.77
N LEU A 65 -22.98 -11.47 23.29
CA LEU A 65 -23.64 -11.92 22.06
C LEU A 65 -25.18 -11.83 22.13
N ALA A 66 -25.75 -12.14 23.30
CA ALA A 66 -27.18 -12.00 23.57
C ALA A 66 -27.64 -10.54 23.60
N ILE A 67 -26.80 -9.62 24.07
CA ILE A 67 -27.09 -8.17 24.00
C ILE A 67 -27.15 -7.73 22.54
N ALA A 68 -26.19 -8.15 21.71
CA ALA A 68 -26.18 -7.83 20.29
C ALA A 68 -27.41 -8.41 19.55
N GLU A 69 -27.83 -9.64 19.89
CA GLU A 69 -28.99 -10.30 19.27
C GLU A 69 -30.30 -9.52 19.48
N ARG A 70 -30.47 -8.87 20.64
CA ARG A 70 -31.68 -8.08 20.96
C ARG A 70 -31.90 -6.92 19.98
N GLU A 71 -30.82 -6.40 19.43
CA GLU A 71 -30.84 -5.30 18.48
C GLU A 71 -31.08 -5.77 17.04
N ASN A 72 -31.22 -7.08 16.81
CA ASN A 72 -31.39 -7.71 15.49
C ASN A 72 -30.30 -7.30 14.47
N CYS A 73 -29.07 -7.14 14.94
CA CYS A 73 -27.92 -6.74 14.12
C CYS A 73 -26.74 -7.68 14.36
N ASP A 74 -25.85 -7.79 13.37
CA ASP A 74 -24.61 -8.54 13.52
C ASP A 74 -23.61 -7.76 14.41
N LEU A 75 -22.78 -8.47 15.18
CA LEU A 75 -21.79 -7.86 16.06
C LEU A 75 -20.54 -7.47 15.26
N LEU A 76 -20.16 -6.19 15.27
CA LEU A 76 -18.93 -5.69 14.67
C LEU A 76 -17.87 -5.42 15.74
N VAL A 77 -16.66 -5.91 15.53
CA VAL A 77 -15.51 -5.70 16.42
C VAL A 77 -14.30 -5.17 15.66
N ALA A 78 -13.46 -4.39 16.35
CA ALA A 78 -12.22 -3.83 15.83
C ALA A 78 -10.98 -4.26 16.64
N CYS A 79 -11.07 -5.39 17.31
CA CYS A 79 -9.98 -5.97 18.08
C CYS A 79 -9.89 -7.46 17.79
N ASN A 80 -8.70 -7.91 17.38
CA ASN A 80 -8.41 -9.32 17.11
C ASN A 80 -8.76 -10.22 18.30
N GLY A 81 -8.44 -9.80 19.53
CA GLY A 81 -8.75 -10.59 20.73
C GLY A 81 -10.25 -10.74 20.98
N CYS A 82 -11.01 -9.66 20.82
CA CYS A 82 -12.46 -9.70 20.95
C CYS A 82 -13.09 -10.58 19.86
N TYR A 83 -12.59 -10.46 18.62
CA TYR A 83 -13.04 -11.27 17.50
C TYR A 83 -12.81 -12.76 17.73
N ALA A 84 -11.59 -13.16 18.11
CA ALA A 84 -11.28 -14.54 18.41
C ALA A 84 -12.14 -15.11 19.53
N THR A 85 -12.33 -14.38 20.63
CA THR A 85 -13.20 -14.85 21.72
C THR A 85 -14.62 -15.11 21.24
N PHE A 86 -15.26 -14.12 20.60
CA PHE A 86 -16.64 -14.28 20.19
C PHE A 86 -16.80 -15.35 19.10
N GLN A 87 -15.90 -15.42 18.12
CA GLN A 87 -15.91 -16.47 17.10
C GLN A 87 -15.71 -17.87 17.69
N SER A 88 -14.79 -18.04 18.64
CA SER A 88 -14.61 -19.32 19.35
C SER A 88 -15.88 -19.76 20.07
N VAL A 89 -16.56 -18.84 20.75
CA VAL A 89 -17.80 -19.12 21.48
C VAL A 89 -18.95 -19.45 20.52
N VAL A 90 -19.13 -18.68 19.45
CA VAL A 90 -20.12 -18.95 18.40
C VAL A 90 -19.88 -20.30 17.75
N SER A 91 -18.62 -20.63 17.39
CA SER A 91 -18.24 -21.93 16.85
C SER A 91 -18.55 -23.08 17.82
N GLY A 92 -18.34 -22.87 19.12
CA GLY A 92 -18.69 -23.83 20.17
C GLY A 92 -20.19 -24.10 20.21
N PHE A 93 -21.02 -23.06 20.09
CA PHE A 93 -22.47 -23.21 20.01
C PHE A 93 -22.92 -23.98 18.77
N TYR A 94 -22.32 -23.76 17.60
CA TYR A 94 -22.63 -24.56 16.41
C TYR A 94 -22.35 -26.06 16.60
N SER A 95 -21.37 -26.40 17.42
CA SER A 95 -20.89 -27.78 17.57
C SER A 95 -21.54 -28.53 18.74
N SER A 96 -22.26 -27.86 19.65
CA SER A 96 -22.78 -28.48 20.88
C SER A 96 -24.12 -27.90 21.33
N SER A 97 -25.20 -28.68 21.16
CA SER A 97 -26.53 -28.35 21.71
C SER A 97 -26.57 -28.40 23.23
N ARG A 98 -25.73 -29.25 23.86
CA ARG A 98 -25.56 -29.28 25.31
C ARG A 98 -25.05 -27.95 25.84
N LEU A 99 -24.01 -27.39 25.20
CA LEU A 99 -23.43 -26.11 25.57
C LEU A 99 -24.46 -24.97 25.48
N ARG A 100 -25.28 -24.96 24.41
CA ARG A 100 -26.37 -23.99 24.27
C ARG A 100 -27.34 -24.05 25.44
N ARG A 101 -27.82 -25.24 25.81
CA ARG A 101 -28.76 -25.41 26.94
C ARG A 101 -28.17 -24.92 28.26
N GLU A 102 -26.92 -25.30 28.55
CA GLU A 102 -26.24 -24.87 29.78
C GLU A 102 -26.10 -23.34 29.86
N VAL A 103 -25.72 -22.69 28.75
CA VAL A 103 -25.62 -21.23 28.67
C VAL A 103 -26.98 -20.57 28.77
N GLU A 104 -28.00 -21.08 28.08
CA GLU A 104 -29.37 -20.57 28.11
C GLU A 104 -29.94 -20.60 29.53
N GLU A 105 -29.83 -21.72 30.24
CA GLU A 105 -30.27 -21.86 31.64
C GLU A 105 -29.59 -20.84 32.56
N ARG A 106 -28.29 -20.57 32.33
CA ARG A 106 -27.52 -19.63 33.14
C ARG A 106 -27.85 -18.18 32.85
N LEU A 107 -28.03 -17.82 31.58
CA LEU A 107 -28.45 -16.48 31.18
C LEU A 107 -29.90 -16.18 31.63
N ALA A 108 -30.78 -17.18 31.62
CA ALA A 108 -32.16 -17.04 32.08
C ALA A 108 -32.27 -16.63 33.56
N ARG A 109 -31.35 -17.09 34.43
CA ARG A 109 -31.30 -16.70 35.86
C ARG A 109 -31.10 -15.21 36.09
N VAL A 110 -30.54 -14.50 35.11
CA VAL A 110 -30.33 -13.04 35.14
C VAL A 110 -31.23 -12.31 34.14
N GLY A 111 -32.29 -12.96 33.67
CA GLY A 111 -33.28 -12.36 32.77
C GLY A 111 -32.79 -12.13 31.33
N ILE A 112 -31.74 -12.84 30.91
CA ILE A 112 -31.18 -12.70 29.56
C ILE A 112 -31.63 -13.88 28.70
N LYS A 113 -32.31 -13.58 27.59
CA LYS A 113 -32.64 -14.55 26.53
C LYS A 113 -31.57 -14.50 25.44
N TYR A 114 -31.25 -15.66 24.88
CA TYR A 114 -30.32 -15.78 23.76
C TYR A 114 -30.72 -16.95 22.86
N SER A 115 -30.84 -16.69 21.56
CA SER A 115 -31.32 -17.63 20.55
C SER A 115 -30.17 -18.23 19.72
N PHE A 116 -28.94 -17.80 19.98
CA PHE A 116 -27.72 -18.30 19.33
C PHE A 116 -27.65 -18.03 17.82
N ASN A 117 -28.25 -16.92 17.36
CA ASN A 117 -28.29 -16.50 15.96
C ASN A 117 -27.33 -15.34 15.63
N THR A 118 -26.52 -14.88 16.59
CA THR A 118 -25.58 -13.77 16.40
C THR A 118 -24.42 -14.18 15.49
N SER A 119 -24.16 -13.37 14.46
CA SER A 119 -22.92 -13.42 13.68
C SER A 119 -21.94 -12.34 14.16
N VAL A 120 -20.64 -12.60 14.02
CA VAL A 120 -19.57 -11.72 14.49
C VAL A 120 -18.66 -11.41 13.33
N HIS A 121 -18.44 -10.12 13.05
CA HIS A 121 -17.58 -9.65 11.98
C HIS A 121 -16.44 -8.83 12.53
N HIS A 122 -15.25 -9.04 11.99
CA HIS A 122 -14.13 -8.13 12.21
C HIS A 122 -14.21 -6.94 11.26
N LEU A 123 -13.72 -5.78 11.67
CA LEU A 123 -13.67 -4.59 10.82
C LEU A 123 -12.95 -4.85 9.47
N VAL A 124 -11.87 -5.64 9.49
CA VAL A 124 -11.16 -6.08 8.27
C VAL A 124 -12.08 -6.86 7.32
N GLU A 125 -12.94 -7.72 7.84
CA GLU A 125 -13.88 -8.52 7.05
C GLU A 125 -14.95 -7.62 6.41
N VAL A 126 -15.45 -6.63 7.14
CA VAL A 126 -16.40 -5.65 6.60
C VAL A 126 -15.75 -4.84 5.47
N LEU A 127 -14.55 -4.34 5.69
CA LEU A 127 -13.83 -3.53 4.71
C LEU A 127 -13.42 -4.35 3.47
N HIS A 128 -12.92 -5.56 3.66
CA HIS A 128 -12.44 -6.42 2.57
C HIS A 128 -13.56 -7.18 1.86
N ASP A 129 -14.42 -7.90 2.58
CA ASP A 129 -15.39 -8.82 1.98
C ASP A 129 -16.74 -8.15 1.70
N SER A 130 -17.16 -7.20 2.54
CA SER A 130 -18.48 -6.55 2.39
C SER A 130 -18.43 -5.30 1.53
N ILE A 131 -17.38 -4.47 1.65
CA ILE A 131 -17.18 -3.26 0.85
C ILE A 131 -16.34 -3.56 -0.40
N GLY A 132 -15.19 -4.18 -0.22
CA GLY A 132 -14.29 -4.55 -1.31
C GLY A 132 -13.15 -3.54 -1.50
N PRO A 133 -11.88 -4.00 -1.64
CA PRO A 133 -10.74 -3.14 -1.91
C PRO A 133 -10.93 -2.23 -3.13
N GLU A 134 -11.59 -2.72 -4.18
CA GLU A 134 -11.83 -1.98 -5.43
C GLU A 134 -12.84 -0.83 -5.24
N VAL A 135 -13.76 -0.95 -4.28
CA VAL A 135 -14.69 0.13 -3.93
C VAL A 135 -13.97 1.20 -3.11
N ILE A 136 -13.08 0.78 -2.22
CA ILE A 136 -12.23 1.70 -1.42
C ILE A 136 -11.31 2.49 -2.34
N GLU A 137 -10.61 1.82 -3.25
CA GLU A 137 -9.67 2.43 -4.21
C GLU A 137 -10.34 3.55 -5.04
N ARG A 138 -11.56 3.32 -5.52
CA ARG A 138 -12.32 4.32 -6.29
C ARG A 138 -12.75 5.56 -5.49
N ARG A 139 -12.66 5.52 -4.16
CA ARG A 139 -13.06 6.61 -3.26
C ARG A 139 -11.87 7.36 -2.67
N LEU A 140 -10.63 6.96 -2.99
CA LEU A 140 -9.46 7.63 -2.46
C LEU A 140 -9.36 9.06 -2.98
N GLU A 141 -9.00 9.97 -2.08
CA GLU A 141 -8.72 11.37 -2.40
C GLU A 141 -7.21 11.62 -2.41
N LYS A 142 -6.47 10.93 -1.52
CA LYS A 142 -5.02 11.07 -1.35
C LYS A 142 -4.36 9.68 -1.25
N PRO A 143 -4.14 8.98 -2.37
CA PRO A 143 -3.48 7.67 -2.34
C PRO A 143 -2.11 7.70 -1.65
N LEU A 144 -1.76 6.61 -0.98
CA LEU A 144 -0.47 6.37 -0.33
C LEU A 144 0.56 5.80 -1.31
N ASP A 145 0.47 6.18 -2.58
CA ASP A 145 1.28 5.67 -3.68
C ASP A 145 2.77 5.75 -3.34
N GLY A 146 3.50 4.63 -3.45
CA GLY A 146 4.94 4.59 -3.17
C GLY A 146 5.32 4.50 -1.69
N MET A 147 4.38 4.64 -0.75
CA MET A 147 4.63 4.35 0.67
C MET A 147 4.81 2.84 0.87
N LYS A 148 5.70 2.46 1.78
CA LYS A 148 5.99 1.07 2.16
C LYS A 148 5.44 0.80 3.56
N ILE A 149 4.43 -0.06 3.65
CA ILE A 149 3.73 -0.34 4.90
C ILE A 149 3.98 -1.78 5.32
N ALA A 150 4.47 -1.96 6.55
CA ALA A 150 4.61 -3.29 7.15
C ALA A 150 3.29 -3.73 7.79
N VAL A 151 2.65 -4.75 7.22
CA VAL A 151 1.39 -5.28 7.73
C VAL A 151 1.59 -6.21 8.92
N HIS A 152 1.06 -5.84 10.09
CA HIS A 152 0.95 -6.71 11.24
C HIS A 152 -0.49 -7.22 11.42
N TYR A 153 -0.75 -8.45 10.96
CA TYR A 153 -2.04 -9.12 11.08
C TYR A 153 -2.50 -9.32 12.54
N GLY A 154 -1.55 -9.67 13.43
CA GLY A 154 -1.83 -10.11 14.78
C GLY A 154 -2.36 -11.55 14.85
N CYS A 155 -1.98 -12.27 15.91
CA CYS A 155 -2.21 -13.71 16.00
C CYS A 155 -3.70 -14.10 16.05
N GLN A 156 -4.50 -13.39 16.85
CA GLN A 156 -5.92 -13.70 17.11
C GLN A 156 -6.85 -13.35 15.94
N LEU A 157 -6.37 -12.65 14.91
CA LEU A 157 -7.17 -12.43 13.69
C LEU A 157 -7.27 -13.70 12.83
N LEU A 158 -6.24 -14.55 12.90
CA LEU A 158 -6.06 -15.69 12.01
C LEU A 158 -6.13 -17.04 12.74
N ARG A 159 -5.84 -17.06 14.04
CA ARG A 159 -5.66 -18.27 14.85
C ARG A 159 -6.51 -18.22 16.11
N PRO A 160 -7.12 -19.35 16.55
CA PRO A 160 -7.06 -20.68 15.93
C PRO A 160 -7.94 -20.78 14.68
N SER A 161 -7.36 -21.27 13.58
CA SER A 161 -8.01 -21.27 12.26
C SER A 161 -9.32 -22.07 12.17
N PRO A 162 -9.55 -23.18 12.90
CA PRO A 162 -10.82 -23.90 12.83
C PRO A 162 -12.03 -23.08 13.28
N MET A 163 -11.80 -22.06 14.12
CA MET A 163 -12.84 -21.21 14.72
C MET A 163 -12.93 -19.84 14.04
N VAL A 164 -11.78 -19.14 13.88
CA VAL A 164 -11.76 -17.71 13.52
C VAL A 164 -11.96 -17.47 12.01
N ARG A 165 -11.50 -18.39 11.15
CA ARG A 165 -11.74 -18.51 9.69
C ARG A 165 -11.77 -17.20 8.86
N LEU A 166 -11.07 -16.15 9.29
CA LEU A 166 -11.09 -14.88 8.59
C LEU A 166 -10.23 -14.90 7.32
N ASP A 167 -9.06 -15.54 7.39
CA ASP A 167 -8.12 -15.69 6.28
C ASP A 167 -7.23 -16.92 6.49
N ASP A 168 -6.36 -17.24 5.53
CA ASP A 168 -5.39 -18.32 5.67
C ASP A 168 -4.39 -18.01 6.81
N PRO A 169 -4.19 -18.90 7.79
CA PRO A 169 -3.35 -18.63 8.96
C PRO A 169 -1.84 -18.63 8.67
N GLN A 170 -1.42 -19.13 7.50
CA GLN A 170 -0.03 -19.22 7.07
C GLN A 170 0.27 -18.28 5.90
N ARG A 171 -0.73 -17.92 5.10
CA ARG A 171 -0.60 -17.07 3.91
C ARG A 171 -1.76 -16.08 3.78
N PRO A 172 -2.03 -15.26 4.81
CA PRO A 172 -3.13 -14.30 4.76
C PRO A 172 -2.88 -13.24 3.68
N ARG A 173 -3.94 -12.69 3.10
CA ARG A 173 -3.88 -11.63 2.08
C ARG A 173 -4.84 -10.49 2.30
N LYS A 174 -5.88 -10.62 3.13
CA LYS A 174 -6.94 -9.61 3.24
C LYS A 174 -6.43 -8.25 3.69
N LEU A 175 -5.57 -8.21 4.73
CA LEU A 175 -5.03 -6.94 5.22
C LEU A 175 -3.97 -6.38 4.27
N ASP A 176 -3.19 -7.23 3.60
CA ASP A 176 -2.29 -6.79 2.53
C ASP A 176 -3.05 -6.13 1.39
N ARG A 177 -4.12 -6.77 0.89
CA ARG A 177 -4.99 -6.22 -0.16
C ARG A 177 -5.61 -4.88 0.23
N LEU A 178 -6.00 -4.76 1.49
CA LEU A 178 -6.54 -3.52 2.04
C LEU A 178 -5.51 -2.40 2.15
N VAL A 179 -4.22 -2.70 2.29
CA VAL A 179 -3.13 -1.71 2.23
C VAL A 179 -2.78 -1.39 0.78
N GLU A 180 -2.65 -2.41 -0.07
CA GLU A 180 -2.37 -2.29 -1.50
C GLU A 180 -3.40 -1.40 -2.19
N CYS A 181 -4.69 -1.54 -1.86
CA CYS A 181 -5.73 -0.72 -2.47
C CYS A 181 -5.69 0.75 -2.05
N LEU A 182 -4.89 1.13 -1.05
CA LEU A 182 -4.62 2.54 -0.71
C LEU A 182 -3.52 3.15 -1.59
N GLY A 183 -2.91 2.38 -2.50
CA GLY A 183 -1.73 2.78 -3.30
C GLY A 183 -0.38 2.41 -2.66
N ALA A 184 -0.38 2.03 -1.39
CA ALA A 184 0.83 1.64 -0.69
C ALA A 184 1.32 0.23 -1.08
N THR A 185 2.61 -0.02 -0.90
CA THR A 185 3.19 -1.36 -1.00
C THR A 185 3.12 -2.05 0.36
N SER A 186 2.49 -3.23 0.43
CA SER A 186 2.63 -4.08 1.61
C SER A 186 3.98 -4.79 1.59
N LEU A 187 4.80 -4.58 2.61
CA LEU A 187 6.11 -5.21 2.71
C LEU A 187 6.00 -6.70 3.07
N GLU A 188 6.85 -7.49 2.44
CA GLU A 188 7.13 -8.87 2.83
C GLU A 188 8.37 -8.90 3.73
N TYR A 189 8.26 -9.60 4.86
CA TYR A 189 9.32 -9.68 5.88
C TYR A 189 9.15 -10.94 6.72
N ASN A 190 10.23 -11.42 7.35
CA ASN A 190 10.24 -12.75 7.96
C ASN A 190 9.33 -12.83 9.18
N SER A 191 9.37 -11.81 10.04
CA SER A 191 8.57 -11.80 11.25
C SER A 191 7.09 -11.44 11.02
N LYS A 192 6.59 -11.33 9.78
CA LYS A 192 5.23 -10.83 9.47
C LYS A 192 4.13 -11.49 10.28
N LEU A 193 4.16 -12.82 10.43
CA LEU A 193 3.18 -13.60 11.19
C LEU A 193 3.54 -13.86 12.66
N ASP A 194 4.68 -13.33 13.12
CA ASP A 194 5.11 -13.44 14.52
C ASP A 194 4.25 -12.58 15.45
N CYS A 195 4.14 -13.05 16.70
CA CYS A 195 3.42 -12.36 17.76
C CYS A 195 4.09 -11.03 18.11
N CYS A 196 3.30 -10.02 18.49
CA CYS A 196 3.82 -8.75 19.01
C CYS A 196 4.41 -8.85 20.43
N GLY A 197 4.17 -9.96 21.14
CA GLY A 197 4.70 -10.22 22.48
C GLY A 197 3.92 -9.58 23.64
N GLU A 198 2.85 -8.82 23.38
CA GLU A 198 2.13 -8.04 24.40
C GLU A 198 1.77 -8.85 25.67
N ALA A 199 1.27 -10.07 25.49
CA ALA A 199 0.87 -10.93 26.61
C ALA A 199 2.03 -11.37 27.52
N LEU A 200 3.29 -11.38 27.05
CA LEU A 200 4.45 -11.78 27.86
C LEU A 200 4.63 -10.88 29.08
N ALA A 201 4.33 -9.58 28.95
CA ALA A 201 4.39 -8.66 30.09
C ALA A 201 3.38 -9.06 31.18
N ARG A 202 2.19 -9.54 30.77
CA ARG A 202 1.19 -10.08 31.71
C ARG A 202 1.60 -11.42 32.32
N SER A 203 2.46 -12.17 31.65
CA SER A 203 3.07 -13.41 32.18
C SER A 203 4.25 -13.17 33.13
N GLY A 204 4.55 -11.92 33.48
CA GLY A 204 5.70 -11.58 34.32
C GLY A 204 7.03 -11.49 33.57
N GLN A 205 7.00 -11.47 32.23
CA GLN A 205 8.16 -11.45 31.33
C GLN A 205 8.20 -10.14 30.51
N PRO A 206 8.39 -8.98 31.15
CA PRO A 206 8.34 -7.68 30.48
C PRO A 206 9.52 -7.47 29.52
N GLU A 207 10.69 -8.04 29.80
CA GLU A 207 11.88 -7.93 28.95
C GLU A 207 11.67 -8.68 27.63
N GLU A 208 11.11 -9.89 27.68
CA GLU A 208 10.79 -10.69 26.50
C GLU A 208 9.61 -10.11 25.70
N SER A 209 8.65 -9.47 26.38
CA SER A 209 7.59 -8.68 25.73
C SER A 209 8.17 -7.57 24.86
N MET A 210 9.07 -6.78 25.43
CA MET A 210 9.77 -5.71 24.71
C MET A 210 10.66 -6.28 23.61
N ALA A 211 11.41 -7.35 23.87
CA ALA A 211 12.28 -7.99 22.88
C ALA A 211 11.50 -8.50 21.65
N SER A 212 10.29 -9.04 21.86
CA SER A 212 9.40 -9.49 20.79
C SER A 212 8.95 -8.32 19.91
N ALA A 213 8.56 -7.19 20.52
CA ALA A 213 8.19 -5.99 19.77
C ALA A 213 9.39 -5.42 19.01
N ARG A 214 10.55 -5.34 19.67
CA ARG A 214 11.81 -4.84 19.12
C ARG A 214 12.26 -5.64 17.89
N LEU A 215 12.20 -6.96 17.93
CA LEU A 215 12.61 -7.83 16.82
C LEU A 215 11.89 -7.42 15.52
N LYS A 216 10.57 -7.23 15.59
CA LYS A 216 9.77 -6.81 14.45
C LYS A 216 10.04 -5.37 14.02
N LEU A 217 10.07 -4.44 14.98
CA LEU A 217 10.34 -3.03 14.71
C LEU A 217 11.70 -2.82 14.04
N LEU A 218 12.73 -3.54 14.49
CA LEU A 218 14.07 -3.47 13.93
C LEU A 218 14.10 -4.00 12.49
N GLU A 219 13.49 -5.18 12.24
CA GLU A 219 13.43 -5.76 10.89
C GLU A 219 12.74 -4.82 9.91
N VAL A 220 11.55 -4.30 10.24
CA VAL A 220 10.81 -3.44 9.31
C VAL A 220 11.48 -2.09 9.11
N ASN A 221 12.13 -1.54 10.14
CA ASN A 221 12.91 -0.31 10.00
C ASN A 221 14.12 -0.50 9.08
N GLN A 222 14.81 -1.65 9.16
CA GLN A 222 15.91 -2.00 8.26
C GLN A 222 15.46 -2.24 6.82
N LEU A 223 14.24 -2.73 6.62
CA LEU A 223 13.61 -2.87 5.30
C LEU A 223 13.08 -1.53 4.73
N GLY A 224 13.18 -0.44 5.50
CA GLY A 224 12.72 0.89 5.10
C GLY A 224 11.20 0.99 5.06
N ALA A 225 10.50 0.37 6.03
CA ALA A 225 9.07 0.60 6.22
C ALA A 225 8.82 2.04 6.70
N ASP A 226 7.84 2.71 6.09
CA ASP A 226 7.40 4.05 6.48
C ASP A 226 6.47 4.00 7.69
N ALA A 227 5.79 2.88 7.89
CA ALA A 227 4.98 2.58 9.07
C ALA A 227 4.71 1.09 9.25
N ILE A 228 4.29 0.70 10.45
CA ILE A 228 3.56 -0.55 10.68
C ILE A 228 2.07 -0.24 10.72
N VAL A 229 1.26 -1.06 10.04
CA VAL A 229 -0.20 -1.05 10.22
C VAL A 229 -0.65 -2.24 11.05
N VAL A 230 -1.55 -1.99 12.00
CA VAL A 230 -2.19 -3.00 12.84
C VAL A 230 -3.71 -2.92 12.73
N VAL A 231 -4.38 -3.98 13.16
CA VAL A 231 -5.85 -4.05 13.29
C VAL A 231 -6.29 -4.52 14.67
N CYS A 232 -5.40 -4.39 15.65
CA CYS A 232 -5.64 -4.75 17.05
C CYS A 232 -5.13 -3.65 17.98
N PRO A 233 -5.97 -3.12 18.88
CA PRO A 233 -5.58 -2.09 19.85
C PRO A 233 -4.47 -2.54 20.81
N ALA A 234 -4.42 -3.82 21.17
CA ALA A 234 -3.35 -4.36 22.00
C ALA A 234 -2.00 -4.38 21.25
N CYS A 235 -2.03 -4.74 19.95
CA CYS A 235 -0.83 -4.68 19.10
C CYS A 235 -0.38 -3.23 18.86
N PHE A 236 -1.33 -2.31 18.65
CA PHE A 236 -1.05 -0.88 18.55
C PHE A 236 -0.29 -0.41 19.78
N LEU A 237 -0.89 -0.60 20.97
CA LEU A 237 -0.30 -0.19 22.23
C LEU A 237 1.08 -0.81 22.45
N GLN A 238 1.24 -2.09 22.11
CA GLN A 238 2.50 -2.80 22.25
C GLN A 238 3.60 -2.16 21.39
N PHE A 239 3.39 -1.96 20.10
CA PHE A 239 4.43 -1.37 19.25
C PHE A 239 4.67 0.11 19.54
N ASP A 240 3.61 0.88 19.83
CA ASP A 240 3.72 2.30 20.11
C ASP A 240 4.41 2.56 21.47
N THR A 241 3.98 1.86 22.52
CA THR A 241 4.52 2.07 23.87
C THR A 241 5.90 1.47 24.09
N GLN A 242 6.19 0.29 23.54
CA GLN A 242 7.50 -0.36 23.75
C GLN A 242 8.64 0.42 23.12
N GLN A 243 8.41 1.20 22.06
CA GLN A 243 9.44 2.06 21.47
C GLN A 243 10.04 3.06 22.45
N THR A 244 9.25 3.62 23.38
CA THR A 244 9.79 4.49 24.43
C THR A 244 10.74 3.75 25.38
N PHE A 245 10.47 2.47 25.68
CA PHE A 245 11.35 1.66 26.52
C PHE A 245 12.62 1.25 25.78
N ILE A 246 12.50 0.91 24.49
CA ILE A 246 13.64 0.62 23.61
C ILE A 246 14.55 1.87 23.48
N GLN A 247 13.96 3.06 23.34
CA GLN A 247 14.70 4.33 23.31
C GLN A 247 15.50 4.58 24.59
N LYS A 248 14.97 4.21 25.76
CA LYS A 248 15.71 4.29 27.04
C LYS A 248 16.92 3.34 27.07
N GLN A 249 16.92 2.29 26.26
CA GLN A 249 18.07 1.40 26.06
C GLN A 249 19.04 1.90 24.97
N LYS A 250 18.90 3.16 24.55
CA LYS A 250 19.74 3.85 23.55
C LYS A 250 19.58 3.35 22.11
N GLU A 251 18.40 2.83 21.79
CA GLU A 251 18.04 2.48 20.41
C GLU A 251 16.80 3.24 19.97
N ASP A 252 16.94 4.05 18.93
CA ASP A 252 15.85 4.87 18.42
C ASP A 252 15.36 4.31 17.07
N LEU A 253 14.27 3.56 17.11
CA LEU A 253 13.66 2.97 15.92
C LEU A 253 12.67 3.93 15.25
N HIS A 254 11.93 4.70 16.06
CA HIS A 254 10.96 5.71 15.66
C HIS A 254 10.10 5.30 14.45
N VAL A 255 9.51 4.11 14.53
CA VAL A 255 8.64 3.54 13.49
C VAL A 255 7.19 3.94 13.80
N PRO A 256 6.53 4.75 12.96
CA PRO A 256 5.13 5.11 13.13
C PRO A 256 4.22 3.87 13.12
N ILE A 257 3.26 3.83 14.04
CA ILE A 257 2.29 2.74 14.16
C ILE A 257 0.92 3.29 13.85
N PHE A 258 0.23 2.73 12.86
CA PHE A 258 -1.14 3.12 12.55
C PHE A 258 -2.09 1.95 12.77
N TYR A 259 -3.27 2.25 13.28
CA TYR A 259 -4.41 1.36 13.09
C TYR A 259 -4.94 1.53 11.66
N TYR A 260 -5.39 0.45 11.01
CA TYR A 260 -5.76 0.49 9.59
C TYR A 260 -6.73 1.63 9.20
N THR A 261 -7.72 1.95 10.05
CA THR A 261 -8.65 3.06 9.78
C THR A 261 -8.00 4.43 9.78
N GLU A 262 -6.87 4.63 10.43
CA GLU A 262 -6.13 5.89 10.34
C GLU A 262 -5.52 6.04 8.94
N LEU A 263 -4.84 5.00 8.42
CA LEU A 263 -4.30 5.02 7.06
C LEU A 263 -5.40 5.17 6.00
N LEU A 264 -6.47 4.40 6.14
CA LEU A 264 -7.63 4.52 5.25
C LEU A 264 -8.26 5.91 5.35
N GLY A 265 -8.37 6.48 6.55
CA GLY A 265 -8.87 7.83 6.75
C GLY A 265 -8.02 8.89 6.05
N LEU A 266 -6.70 8.81 6.20
CA LEU A 266 -5.76 9.68 5.49
C LEU A 266 -5.92 9.57 3.97
N ALA A 267 -6.04 8.34 3.47
CA ALA A 267 -6.18 8.08 2.04
C ALA A 267 -7.54 8.55 1.47
N LEU A 268 -8.57 8.55 2.32
CA LEU A 268 -9.86 9.17 2.05
C LEU A 268 -9.84 10.69 2.26
N GLY A 269 -8.71 11.33 2.57
CA GLY A 269 -8.62 12.79 2.74
C GLY A 269 -9.18 13.32 4.06
N LEU A 270 -9.40 12.47 5.07
CA LEU A 270 -9.77 12.92 6.42
C LEU A 270 -8.61 13.66 7.09
N ASP A 271 -8.94 14.64 7.93
CA ASP A 271 -7.94 15.44 8.62
C ASP A 271 -7.20 14.62 9.72
N PRO A 272 -5.86 14.61 9.72
CA PRO A 272 -5.06 13.92 10.74
C PRO A 272 -5.35 14.36 12.18
N GLY A 273 -5.56 15.66 12.39
CA GLY A 273 -5.82 16.24 13.71
C GLY A 273 -7.21 15.87 14.23
N GLU A 274 -8.23 15.91 13.38
CA GLU A 274 -9.57 15.46 13.76
C GLU A 274 -9.64 13.97 14.11
N MET A 275 -8.80 13.14 13.49
CA MET A 275 -8.67 11.72 13.83
C MET A 275 -7.86 11.46 15.10
N GLY A 276 -7.15 12.47 15.65
CA GLY A 276 -6.38 12.37 16.89
C GLY A 276 -5.01 11.71 16.73
N LEU A 277 -4.35 11.85 15.58
CA LEU A 277 -3.01 11.27 15.33
C LEU A 277 -1.91 11.90 16.21
N ASP A 278 -2.16 13.08 16.79
CA ASP A 278 -1.30 13.74 17.77
C ASP A 278 -1.31 13.04 19.14
N MET A 279 -2.25 12.13 19.37
CA MET A 279 -2.33 11.32 20.59
C MET A 279 -1.45 10.07 20.57
N HIS A 280 -0.80 9.77 19.44
CA HIS A 280 0.17 8.67 19.33
C HIS A 280 1.37 8.93 20.24
N ARG A 281 1.95 7.87 20.83
CA ARG A 281 3.15 8.05 21.67
C ARG A 281 4.40 8.24 20.81
N VAL A 282 4.50 7.51 19.72
CA VAL A 282 5.52 7.72 18.68
C VAL A 282 4.95 8.67 17.64
N GLY A 283 5.67 9.78 17.40
CA GLY A 283 5.21 10.80 16.47
C GLY A 283 5.06 10.27 15.04
N THR A 284 4.00 10.70 14.36
CA THR A 284 3.70 10.31 12.98
C THR A 284 4.34 11.24 11.94
N GLN A 285 5.07 12.27 12.35
CA GLN A 285 5.63 13.29 11.45
C GLN A 285 6.56 12.69 10.39
N ARG A 286 7.41 11.72 10.75
CA ARG A 286 8.28 11.01 9.80
C ARG A 286 7.51 10.39 8.65
N PHE A 287 6.33 9.83 8.91
CA PHE A 287 5.45 9.26 7.88
C PHE A 287 4.97 10.35 6.91
N PHE A 288 4.53 11.50 7.44
CA PHE A 288 4.06 12.63 6.63
C PHE A 288 5.18 13.28 5.82
N ASP A 289 6.39 13.41 6.39
CA ASP A 289 7.55 13.95 5.69
C ASP A 289 7.92 13.07 4.49
N THR A 290 7.99 11.74 4.70
CA THR A 290 8.23 10.79 3.60
C THR A 290 7.12 10.86 2.54
N TRP A 291 5.86 10.88 2.98
CA TRP A 291 4.74 10.92 2.05
C TRP A 291 4.71 12.21 1.22
N ALA A 292 4.97 13.36 1.85
CA ALA A 292 5.07 14.65 1.16
C ALA A 292 6.24 14.69 0.17
N GLU A 293 7.38 14.09 0.53
CA GLU A 293 8.54 14.01 -0.36
C GLU A 293 8.25 13.12 -1.58
N ILE A 294 7.58 11.99 -1.38
CA ILE A 294 7.16 11.12 -2.48
C ILE A 294 6.19 11.85 -3.42
N GLU A 295 5.23 12.59 -2.89
CA GLU A 295 4.30 13.40 -3.68
C GLU A 295 5.04 14.51 -4.44
N ARG A 296 6.00 15.17 -3.80
CA ARG A 296 6.85 16.19 -4.44
C ARG A 296 7.61 15.61 -5.62
N VAL A 297 8.31 14.49 -5.43
CA VAL A 297 9.06 13.81 -6.49
C VAL A 297 8.14 13.38 -7.63
N LYS A 298 6.99 12.80 -7.30
CA LYS A 298 5.98 12.42 -8.29
C LYS A 298 5.50 13.58 -9.15
N ALA A 299 5.34 14.76 -8.57
CA ALA A 299 4.91 15.96 -9.29
C ALA A 299 6.00 16.49 -10.26
N LEU A 300 7.27 16.14 -10.02
CA LEU A 300 8.38 16.46 -10.93
C LEU A 300 8.45 15.53 -12.14
N VAL A 301 7.83 14.35 -12.08
CA VAL A 301 7.79 13.42 -13.21
C VAL A 301 6.72 13.86 -14.21
N PRO A 302 7.09 14.17 -15.47
CA PRO A 302 6.11 14.62 -16.46
C PRO A 302 5.01 13.58 -16.74
N PRO A 303 3.75 14.01 -16.92
CA PRO A 303 2.60 13.10 -17.07
C PRO A 303 2.66 12.27 -18.36
N GLU A 304 3.51 12.62 -19.32
CA GLU A 304 3.74 11.80 -20.50
C GLU A 304 4.45 10.49 -20.15
N PHE A 305 5.10 10.38 -18.98
CA PHE A 305 5.76 9.16 -18.55
C PHE A 305 4.81 8.25 -17.78
N ASP A 306 4.71 7.00 -18.24
CA ASP A 306 4.00 5.94 -17.55
C ASP A 306 4.87 5.44 -16.39
N ARG A 307 4.67 6.04 -15.22
CA ARG A 307 5.50 5.84 -14.02
C ARG A 307 5.49 4.39 -13.56
N ASP A 308 4.33 3.75 -13.57
CA ASP A 308 4.19 2.38 -13.07
C ASP A 308 4.92 1.41 -13.99
N ALA A 309 4.71 1.54 -15.31
CA ALA A 309 5.42 0.70 -16.27
C ALA A 309 6.94 0.97 -16.27
N MET A 310 7.37 2.22 -16.02
CA MET A 310 8.78 2.57 -15.85
C MET A 310 9.37 1.93 -14.58
N ARG A 311 8.65 1.98 -13.44
CA ARG A 311 9.06 1.32 -12.20
C ARG A 311 9.22 -0.18 -12.39
N THR A 312 8.29 -0.84 -13.09
CA THR A 312 8.43 -2.26 -13.44
C THR A 312 9.68 -2.52 -14.29
N CYS A 313 9.98 -1.65 -15.25
CA CYS A 313 11.20 -1.76 -16.06
C CYS A 313 12.48 -1.65 -15.20
N VAL A 314 12.56 -0.62 -14.36
CA VAL A 314 13.71 -0.36 -13.47
C VAL A 314 13.87 -1.44 -12.40
N ALA A 315 12.79 -2.04 -11.91
CA ALA A 315 12.89 -3.15 -10.96
C ALA A 315 13.36 -4.46 -11.61
N CYS A 316 13.03 -4.67 -12.88
CA CYS A 316 13.30 -5.91 -13.60
C CYS A 316 14.76 -6.00 -14.06
N GLU A 317 15.29 -4.91 -14.64
CA GLU A 317 16.69 -4.76 -15.12
C GLU A 317 17.23 -5.92 -16.00
N SER A 318 16.39 -6.85 -16.44
CA SER A 318 16.84 -8.12 -17.00
C SER A 318 17.53 -7.97 -18.35
N CYS A 319 17.22 -6.88 -19.08
CA CYS A 319 17.82 -6.57 -20.38
C CYS A 319 18.89 -5.47 -20.33
N SER A 320 19.38 -5.10 -19.13
CA SER A 320 20.31 -3.97 -18.95
C SER A 320 21.59 -4.12 -19.77
N THR A 321 22.08 -5.34 -19.96
CA THR A 321 23.31 -5.64 -20.69
C THR A 321 23.09 -5.98 -22.16
N ASP A 322 21.84 -6.15 -22.59
CA ASP A 322 21.50 -6.52 -23.98
C ASP A 322 21.44 -5.31 -24.92
N CYS A 323 21.58 -4.09 -24.38
CA CYS A 323 21.63 -2.89 -25.20
C CYS A 323 22.91 -2.92 -26.06
N PRO A 324 22.82 -2.85 -27.40
CA PRO A 324 24.03 -2.85 -28.24
C PRO A 324 24.98 -1.68 -27.94
N VAL A 325 24.46 -0.58 -27.39
CA VAL A 325 25.24 0.62 -27.05
C VAL A 325 26.07 0.42 -25.79
N THR A 326 25.59 -0.34 -24.80
CA THR A 326 26.36 -0.63 -23.57
C THR A 326 27.60 -1.50 -23.86
N GLN A 327 27.65 -2.13 -25.04
CA GLN A 327 28.81 -2.91 -25.49
C GLN A 327 29.94 -2.05 -26.06
N VAL A 328 29.67 -0.77 -26.34
CA VAL A 328 30.61 0.16 -26.97
C VAL A 328 30.80 1.46 -26.19
N VAL A 329 29.89 1.76 -25.25
CA VAL A 329 29.91 2.94 -24.39
C VAL A 329 29.76 2.48 -22.94
N ASP A 330 30.89 2.40 -22.24
CA ASP A 330 31.00 1.77 -20.91
C ASP A 330 30.21 2.51 -19.81
N ASP A 331 29.96 3.81 -19.98
CA ASP A 331 29.30 4.68 -18.99
C ASP A 331 27.78 4.81 -19.20
N PHE A 332 27.23 4.18 -20.24
CA PHE A 332 25.82 4.32 -20.57
C PHE A 332 24.99 3.19 -19.98
N VAL A 333 24.14 3.50 -19.00
CA VAL A 333 23.20 2.56 -18.41
C VAL A 333 21.77 3.04 -18.65
N PRO A 334 21.02 2.42 -19.59
CA PRO A 334 19.69 2.91 -19.96
C PRO A 334 18.70 3.01 -18.79
N HIS A 335 18.77 2.07 -17.83
CA HIS A 335 17.89 2.06 -16.66
C HIS A 335 18.16 3.22 -15.69
N ASP A 336 19.39 3.75 -15.65
CA ASP A 336 19.72 4.90 -14.79
C ASP A 336 18.98 6.17 -15.25
N ILE A 337 18.75 6.31 -16.55
CA ILE A 337 17.92 7.39 -17.10
C ILE A 337 16.47 7.26 -16.65
N LEU A 338 15.91 6.05 -16.73
CA LEU A 338 14.54 5.82 -16.25
C LEU A 338 14.43 6.09 -14.75
N ARG A 339 15.42 5.67 -13.96
CA ARG A 339 15.47 5.89 -12.51
C ARG A 339 15.57 7.38 -12.19
N SER A 340 16.48 8.10 -12.85
CA SER A 340 16.61 9.55 -12.69
C SER A 340 15.31 10.29 -13.01
N ILE A 341 14.60 9.91 -14.09
CA ILE A 341 13.27 10.49 -14.38
C ILE A 341 12.28 10.18 -13.25
N LEU A 342 12.22 8.93 -12.76
CA LEU A 342 11.32 8.54 -11.67
C LEU A 342 11.62 9.25 -10.35
N ASP A 343 12.88 9.64 -10.14
CA ASP A 343 13.37 10.37 -8.97
C ASP A 343 13.23 11.91 -9.14
N GLY A 344 12.58 12.36 -10.22
CA GLY A 344 12.32 13.78 -10.48
C GLY A 344 13.46 14.52 -11.19
N GLY A 345 14.52 13.84 -11.60
CA GLY A 345 15.69 14.36 -12.31
C GLY A 345 15.48 14.62 -13.81
N ILE A 346 14.25 14.90 -14.25
CA ILE A 346 13.93 15.07 -15.67
C ILE A 346 14.76 16.18 -16.33
N ASP A 347 14.99 17.30 -15.63
CA ASP A 347 15.77 18.40 -16.18
C ASP A 347 17.24 18.03 -16.39
N GLU A 348 17.83 17.24 -15.49
CA GLU A 348 19.20 16.73 -15.65
C GLU A 348 19.29 15.79 -16.84
N VAL A 349 18.33 14.86 -16.95
CA VAL A 349 18.23 13.90 -18.06
C VAL A 349 18.09 14.59 -19.42
N VAL A 350 17.24 15.62 -19.50
CA VAL A 350 16.97 16.35 -20.75
C VAL A 350 18.13 17.27 -21.16
N ASN A 351 18.91 17.76 -20.19
CA ASN A 351 20.09 18.59 -20.44
C ASN A 351 21.37 17.76 -20.70
N GLY A 352 21.37 16.48 -20.35
CA GLY A 352 22.50 15.57 -20.55
C GLY A 352 22.53 14.90 -21.93
N ASP A 353 23.66 14.27 -22.24
CA ASP A 353 23.90 13.63 -23.54
C ASP A 353 23.41 12.17 -23.59
N ASP A 354 23.15 11.54 -22.44
CA ASP A 354 22.88 10.10 -22.36
C ASP A 354 21.61 9.67 -23.10
N ILE A 355 20.59 10.52 -23.14
CA ILE A 355 19.36 10.22 -23.88
C ILE A 355 19.63 10.04 -25.38
N TRP A 356 20.67 10.70 -25.92
CA TRP A 356 21.05 10.65 -27.33
C TRP A 356 21.84 9.38 -27.68
N LYS A 357 22.41 8.69 -26.69
CA LYS A 357 23.08 7.40 -26.87
C LYS A 357 22.09 6.28 -27.27
N CYS A 358 20.80 6.42 -26.96
CA CYS A 358 19.78 5.46 -27.38
C CYS A 358 19.54 5.50 -28.90
N LEU A 359 19.80 4.39 -29.60
CA LEU A 359 19.63 4.28 -31.05
C LEU A 359 18.20 3.99 -31.52
N GLU A 360 17.25 3.83 -30.59
CA GLU A 360 15.84 3.51 -30.90
C GLU A 360 15.66 2.20 -31.72
N CYS A 361 16.63 1.28 -31.66
CA CYS A 361 16.61 0.02 -32.43
C CYS A 361 15.52 -0.98 -32.01
N GLY A 362 14.94 -0.81 -30.81
CA GLY A 362 13.87 -1.68 -30.31
C GLY A 362 14.32 -2.98 -29.66
N THR A 363 15.62 -3.28 -29.53
CA THR A 363 16.11 -4.50 -28.86
C THR A 363 15.50 -4.68 -27.45
N CYS A 364 15.45 -3.60 -26.67
CA CYS A 364 14.83 -3.60 -25.35
C CYS A 364 13.32 -3.90 -25.35
N ARG A 365 12.62 -3.83 -26.49
CA ARG A 365 11.22 -4.21 -26.63
C ARG A 365 11.09 -5.70 -26.91
N GLU A 366 11.87 -6.21 -27.86
CA GLU A 366 11.84 -7.62 -28.27
C GLU A 366 12.28 -8.56 -27.14
N LEU A 367 13.21 -8.11 -26.29
CA LEU A 367 13.69 -8.89 -25.15
C LEU A 367 12.88 -8.66 -23.86
N CYS A 368 11.92 -7.72 -23.86
CA CYS A 368 11.23 -7.35 -22.62
C CYS A 368 10.20 -8.40 -22.19
N PRO A 369 10.37 -9.07 -21.04
CA PRO A 369 9.35 -9.98 -20.53
C PRO A 369 8.04 -9.25 -20.17
N ASN A 370 8.11 -7.95 -19.90
CA ASN A 370 6.97 -7.09 -19.56
C ASN A 370 6.40 -6.31 -20.76
N SER A 371 6.88 -6.56 -21.98
CA SER A 371 6.47 -5.84 -23.21
C SER A 371 6.56 -4.30 -23.10
N PHE A 372 7.47 -3.78 -22.28
CA PHE A 372 7.59 -2.34 -21.98
C PHE A 372 8.28 -1.56 -23.11
N GLY A 373 9.51 -1.96 -23.45
CA GLY A 373 10.40 -1.29 -24.42
C GLY A 373 10.77 0.15 -24.05
N MET A 374 12.01 0.37 -23.58
CA MET A 374 12.51 1.69 -23.12
C MET A 374 12.50 2.79 -24.19
N VAL A 375 12.48 2.44 -25.49
CA VAL A 375 12.50 3.40 -26.62
C VAL A 375 11.46 4.51 -26.45
N LYS A 376 10.26 4.20 -25.94
CA LYS A 376 9.21 5.20 -25.73
C LYS A 376 9.59 6.29 -24.73
N VAL A 377 10.37 5.94 -23.71
CA VAL A 377 10.86 6.88 -22.68
C VAL A 377 11.93 7.78 -23.29
N PHE A 378 12.96 7.17 -23.89
CA PHE A 378 14.05 7.90 -24.53
C PHE A 378 13.55 8.85 -25.62
N LYS A 379 12.60 8.41 -26.46
CA LYS A 379 12.02 9.25 -27.51
C LYS A 379 11.26 10.46 -26.96
N LYS A 380 10.55 10.28 -25.83
CA LYS A 380 9.88 11.40 -25.14
C LYS A 380 10.91 12.37 -24.55
N ALA A 381 11.93 11.87 -23.85
CA ALA A 381 13.00 12.70 -23.29
C ALA A 381 13.77 13.47 -24.38
N LYS A 382 14.13 12.84 -25.50
CA LYS A 382 14.75 13.51 -26.66
C LYS A 382 13.86 14.61 -27.25
N ARG A 383 12.54 14.40 -27.30
CA ARG A 383 11.61 15.42 -27.76
C ARG A 383 11.62 16.63 -26.82
N MET A 384 11.59 16.39 -25.52
CA MET A 384 11.71 17.47 -24.52
C MET A 384 13.05 18.21 -24.63
N ALA A 385 14.14 17.50 -24.97
CA ALA A 385 15.45 18.12 -25.21
C ALA A 385 15.47 18.98 -26.48
N LEU A 386 14.86 18.50 -27.57
CA LEU A 386 14.67 19.28 -28.80
C LEU A 386 13.88 20.56 -28.53
N ASP A 387 12.78 20.47 -27.77
CA ASP A 387 11.95 21.64 -27.45
C ASP A 387 12.71 22.66 -26.57
N LYS A 388 13.83 22.26 -25.95
CA LYS A 388 14.75 23.13 -25.21
C LYS A 388 16.03 23.49 -26.00
N GLY A 389 16.12 23.07 -27.26
CA GLY A 389 17.29 23.29 -28.12
C GLY A 389 18.58 22.60 -27.64
N LYS A 390 18.45 21.45 -26.96
CA LYS A 390 19.54 20.66 -26.33
C LYS A 390 19.98 19.45 -27.16
N GLU A 391 19.61 19.38 -28.42
CA GLU A 391 20.02 18.31 -29.31
C GLU A 391 21.48 18.44 -29.77
N PRO A 392 22.16 17.31 -30.08
CA PRO A 392 23.48 17.33 -30.69
C PRO A 392 23.47 18.05 -32.05
N PRO A 393 24.58 18.73 -32.42
CA PRO A 393 24.69 19.43 -33.70
C PRO A 393 24.38 18.56 -34.91
N GLU A 394 24.75 17.28 -34.88
CA GLU A 394 24.51 16.30 -35.94
C GLU A 394 23.00 16.00 -36.09
N THR A 395 22.28 15.97 -34.97
CA THR A 395 20.83 15.80 -34.95
C THR A 395 20.14 17.04 -35.54
N ARG A 396 20.54 18.23 -35.09
CA ARG A 396 20.02 19.51 -35.62
C ARG A 396 20.26 19.63 -37.13
N GLN A 397 21.47 19.30 -37.59
CA GLN A 397 21.80 19.29 -39.02
C GLN A 397 20.87 18.35 -39.82
N GLY A 398 20.58 17.16 -39.28
CA GLY A 398 19.67 16.21 -39.90
C GLY A 398 18.24 16.76 -40.00
N ILE A 399 17.75 17.39 -38.93
CA ILE A 399 16.41 18.01 -38.87
C ILE A 399 16.31 19.14 -39.90
N GLU A 400 17.24 20.09 -39.90
CA GLU A 400 17.24 21.22 -40.85
C GLU A 400 17.29 20.75 -42.31
N MET A 401 18.06 19.69 -42.59
CA MET A 401 18.12 19.10 -43.93
C MET A 401 16.78 18.48 -44.33
N PHE A 402 16.11 17.79 -43.42
CA PHE A 402 14.78 17.23 -43.65
C PHE A 402 13.73 18.32 -43.86
N GLU A 403 13.72 19.37 -43.05
CA GLU A 403 12.78 20.49 -43.18
C GLU A 403 12.92 21.22 -44.52
N LYS A 404 14.17 21.44 -44.96
CA LYS A 404 14.45 22.12 -46.24
C LYS A 404 14.17 21.28 -47.47
N SER A 405 14.44 19.97 -47.43
CA SER A 405 14.52 19.15 -48.64
C SER A 405 13.65 17.89 -48.64
N GLY A 406 13.05 17.55 -47.49
CA GLY A 406 12.27 16.32 -47.30
C GLY A 406 13.11 15.04 -47.33
N VAL A 407 14.44 15.13 -47.40
CA VAL A 407 15.35 13.99 -47.50
C VAL A 407 16.54 14.16 -46.56
N LEU A 408 17.12 13.05 -46.11
CA LEU A 408 18.29 13.03 -45.23
C LEU A 408 19.61 12.80 -45.99
N GLY A 409 19.78 13.47 -47.14
CA GLY A 409 21.05 13.43 -47.88
C GLY A 409 20.94 13.79 -49.36
N THR A 410 22.08 14.09 -49.96
CA THR A 410 22.18 14.46 -51.37
C THR A 410 22.66 13.31 -52.26
N VAL A 411 22.19 13.30 -53.51
CA VAL A 411 22.57 12.28 -54.50
C VAL A 411 24.07 12.37 -54.85
N ARG A 412 24.81 11.27 -54.63
CA ARG A 412 26.22 11.15 -55.00
C ARG A 412 26.41 10.82 -56.49
N LYS A 413 26.27 11.82 -57.36
CA LYS A 413 26.33 11.67 -58.83
C LYS A 413 27.54 10.88 -59.33
N ARG A 414 28.75 11.18 -58.81
CA ARG A 414 30.00 10.50 -59.20
C ARG A 414 30.02 9.01 -58.84
N ALA A 415 29.48 8.64 -57.66
CA ALA A 415 29.42 7.25 -57.23
C ALA A 415 28.43 6.44 -58.09
N ARG A 416 27.28 7.05 -58.44
CA ARG A 416 26.30 6.43 -59.34
C ARG A 416 26.86 6.17 -60.73
N SER A 417 27.55 7.16 -61.31
CA SER A 417 28.20 7.04 -62.61
C SER A 417 29.25 5.91 -62.63
N LYS A 418 30.07 5.77 -61.59
CA LYS A 418 31.03 4.66 -61.46
C LYS A 418 30.37 3.28 -61.43
N LEU A 419 29.14 3.18 -60.95
CA LEU A 419 28.38 1.93 -60.86
C LEU A 419 27.46 1.70 -62.07
N GLY A 420 27.51 2.55 -63.10
CA GLY A 420 26.62 2.47 -64.27
C GLY A 420 25.15 2.80 -63.95
N LEU A 421 24.88 3.44 -62.80
CA LEU A 421 23.53 3.81 -62.37
C LEU A 421 23.15 5.18 -62.95
N GLY A 422 21.97 5.27 -63.57
CA GLY A 422 21.41 6.50 -64.13
C GLY A 422 21.01 7.57 -63.09
N GLU A 423 20.31 8.61 -63.51
CA GLU A 423 19.81 9.65 -62.58
C GLU A 423 18.79 9.08 -61.58
N VAL A 424 18.67 9.72 -60.41
CA VAL A 424 17.64 9.38 -59.41
C VAL A 424 16.42 10.24 -59.68
N ALA A 425 15.22 9.67 -59.52
CA ALA A 425 13.99 10.45 -59.52
C ALA A 425 14.07 11.59 -58.50
N ARG A 426 13.57 12.79 -58.86
CA ARG A 426 13.56 13.92 -57.95
C ARG A 426 12.64 13.61 -56.76
N PRO A 427 13.08 13.82 -55.51
CA PRO A 427 12.20 13.66 -54.36
C PRO A 427 11.11 14.75 -54.35
N GLY A 428 9.93 14.41 -53.85
CA GLY A 428 8.79 15.32 -53.69
C GLY A 428 8.93 16.29 -52.50
N GLY A 429 10.14 16.81 -52.26
CA GLY A 429 10.46 17.61 -51.07
C GLY A 429 9.54 18.83 -50.90
N GLU A 430 9.25 19.56 -51.98
CA GLU A 430 8.36 20.73 -51.94
C GLU A 430 6.90 20.41 -51.58
N GLU A 431 6.41 19.22 -51.96
CA GLU A 431 5.08 18.75 -51.56
C GLU A 431 5.07 18.38 -50.07
N LEU A 432 6.09 17.64 -49.62
CA LEU A 432 6.23 17.25 -48.23
C LEU A 432 6.41 18.46 -47.31
N SER A 433 7.26 19.44 -47.68
CA SER A 433 7.43 20.68 -46.93
C SER A 433 6.15 21.52 -46.87
N ARG A 434 5.27 21.45 -47.87
CA ARG A 434 3.94 22.07 -47.80
C ARG A 434 3.01 21.32 -46.86
N LEU A 435 3.02 19.99 -46.90
CA LEU A 435 2.21 19.14 -46.02
C LEU A 435 2.57 19.31 -44.54
N LEU A 436 3.85 19.46 -44.25
CA LEU A 436 4.38 19.50 -42.88
C LEU A 436 4.55 20.92 -42.33
N ARG A 437 4.20 21.96 -43.09
CA ARG A 437 4.44 23.37 -42.73
C ARG A 437 3.94 23.73 -41.33
N ASP A 438 2.77 23.22 -40.96
CA ASP A 438 2.11 23.51 -39.67
C ASP A 438 2.48 22.50 -38.56
N THR A 439 3.35 21.53 -38.87
CA THR A 439 3.79 20.50 -37.92
C THR A 439 5.09 20.87 -37.19
N PHE A 440 5.81 21.87 -37.70
CA PHE A 440 7.05 22.39 -37.13
C PHE A 440 6.88 23.73 -36.40
N THR A 441 5.74 24.41 -36.59
CA THR A 441 5.43 25.70 -35.95
C THR A 441 5.32 25.57 -34.42
N GLY A 442 6.04 26.43 -33.68
CA GLY A 442 6.07 26.46 -32.20
C GLY A 442 7.30 25.80 -31.57
N LYS A 443 8.33 25.45 -32.35
CA LYS A 443 9.61 24.89 -31.86
C LYS A 443 10.82 25.81 -32.00
N ASP A 444 10.62 26.99 -32.61
CA ASP A 444 11.65 28.02 -32.87
C ASP A 444 11.20 29.43 -32.41
N GLU A 445 10.16 29.54 -31.58
CA GLU A 445 9.86 30.74 -30.77
C GLU A 445 10.07 30.41 -29.29
#